data_AF-A0A538PUU5-F1
#
_entry.id   AF-A0A538PUU5-F1
#
_cell.length_a   1.000
_cell.length_b   1.000
_cell.length_c   1.000
_cell.angle_alpha   90.00
_cell.angle_beta   90.00
_cell.angle_gamma   90.00
#
_symmetry.space_group_name_H-M   'P 1'
#
loop_
_entity.id
_entity.type
_entity.pdbx_description
1 polymer ?
#
loop_
_entity_poly.entity_id
_entity_poly.type
_entity_poly.pdbx_seq_one_letter_code
_entity_poly.pdbx_strand_id
1 'polypeptide(L)'
;MTSPRPAPTLDFVRSQFPALERRHNGAPVAYFDGPGGTQVPRAVGAAMTEYLFHHNANTHWAYPTSIETDAALDEARGALADFVGGRPSEIAFGANMTTLAFHLGRALGLAVDLGTGDVVDHAGRGGEDDTPRGLAGAIREGTREEGLAGAGAPKNSGLMPLSRNARSWSAR
;
A
#
# COMPACT_ATOMS: atom_id res chain seq x y z
N MET A 1 14.92 -28.25 -23.12
CA MET A 1 13.46 -28.11 -22.95
C MET A 1 13.08 -28.78 -21.65
N THR A 2 12.80 -27.99 -20.60
CA THR A 2 12.30 -28.51 -19.33
C THR A 2 10.84 -28.89 -19.52
N SER A 3 10.49 -30.16 -19.30
CA SER A 3 9.10 -30.60 -19.31
C SER A 3 8.27 -29.81 -18.29
N PRO A 4 7.02 -29.43 -18.60
CA PRO A 4 6.19 -28.69 -17.66
C PRO A 4 5.97 -29.53 -16.39
N ARG A 5 6.17 -28.92 -15.23
CA ARG A 5 5.94 -29.55 -13.93
C ARG A 5 4.44 -29.87 -13.80
N PRO A 6 4.05 -31.07 -13.35
CA PRO A 6 2.64 -31.37 -13.11
C PRO A 6 2.04 -30.36 -12.14
N ALA A 7 0.81 -29.93 -12.43
CA ALA A 7 0.08 -29.00 -11.59
C ALA A 7 -0.18 -29.61 -10.20
N PRO A 8 -0.17 -28.80 -9.13
CA PRO A 8 -0.48 -29.28 -7.79
C PRO A 8 -1.93 -29.78 -7.70
N THR A 9 -2.17 -30.75 -6.83
CA THR A 9 -3.52 -31.24 -6.54
C THR A 9 -4.31 -30.21 -5.73
N LEU A 10 -5.64 -30.22 -5.85
CA LEU A 10 -6.51 -29.31 -5.09
C LEU A 10 -6.36 -29.48 -3.57
N ASP A 11 -6.22 -30.72 -3.10
CA ASP A 11 -6.02 -31.02 -1.68
C ASP A 11 -4.69 -30.48 -1.17
N PHE A 12 -3.64 -30.57 -1.98
CA PHE A 12 -2.36 -29.94 -1.67
C PHE A 12 -2.49 -28.42 -1.58
N VAL A 13 -3.18 -27.78 -2.53
CA VAL A 13 -3.39 -26.32 -2.50
C VAL A 13 -4.15 -25.92 -1.24
N ARG A 14 -5.25 -26.61 -0.92
CA ARG A 14 -6.07 -26.32 0.28
C ARG A 14 -5.29 -26.47 1.58
N SER A 15 -4.42 -27.49 1.68
CA SER A 15 -3.60 -27.71 2.88
C SER A 15 -2.57 -26.59 3.13
N GLN A 16 -2.29 -25.74 2.12
CA GLN A 16 -1.44 -24.57 2.32
C GLN A 16 -2.12 -23.43 3.07
N PHE A 17 -3.45 -23.43 3.24
CA PHE A 17 -4.20 -22.34 3.86
C PHE A 17 -4.79 -22.76 5.21
N PRO A 18 -4.13 -22.44 6.35
CA PRO A 18 -4.58 -22.87 7.68
C PRO A 18 -5.99 -22.38 8.04
N ALA A 19 -6.43 -21.26 7.47
CA ALA A 19 -7.78 -20.74 7.67
C ALA A 19 -8.88 -21.74 7.27
N LEU A 20 -8.62 -22.64 6.31
CA LEU A 20 -9.59 -23.65 5.87
C LEU A 20 -9.78 -24.79 6.88
N GLU A 21 -8.91 -24.91 7.89
CA GLU A 21 -9.07 -25.86 9.00
C GLU A 21 -10.13 -25.38 10.02
N ARG A 22 -10.53 -24.10 9.95
CA ARG A 22 -11.48 -23.49 10.87
C ARG A 22 -12.87 -24.14 10.77
N ARG A 23 -13.49 -24.33 11.94
CA ARG A 23 -14.91 -24.69 12.05
C ARG A 23 -15.72 -23.53 12.64
N HIS A 24 -16.94 -23.34 12.15
CA HIS A 24 -17.92 -22.38 12.65
C HIS A 24 -19.27 -23.08 12.81
N ASN A 25 -19.91 -22.96 13.97
CA ASN A 25 -21.15 -23.67 14.31
C ASN A 25 -21.08 -25.19 14.05
N GLY A 26 -19.94 -25.80 14.31
CA GLY A 26 -19.72 -27.24 14.09
C GLY A 26 -19.46 -27.64 12.64
N ALA A 27 -19.55 -26.75 11.65
CA ALA A 27 -19.28 -27.03 10.24
C ALA A 27 -17.92 -26.46 9.78
N PRO A 28 -17.25 -27.05 8.78
CA PRO A 28 -16.09 -26.43 8.13
C PRO A 28 -16.47 -25.09 7.50
N VAL A 29 -15.58 -24.10 7.60
CA VAL A 29 -15.82 -22.78 7.01
C VAL A 29 -15.60 -22.80 5.49
N ALA A 30 -16.48 -22.14 4.76
CA ALA A 30 -16.30 -21.80 3.35
C ALA A 30 -16.20 -20.27 3.20
N TYR A 31 -15.13 -19.80 2.57
CA TYR A 31 -14.89 -18.37 2.34
C TYR A 31 -15.28 -18.00 0.90
N PHE A 32 -16.39 -17.29 0.74
CA PHE A 32 -16.89 -16.83 -0.57
C PHE A 32 -16.82 -15.32 -0.78
N ASP A 33 -16.14 -14.60 0.11
CA ASP A 33 -15.95 -13.15 0.02
C ASP A 33 -14.47 -12.82 -0.25
N GLY A 34 -14.04 -13.06 -1.49
CA GLY A 34 -12.69 -12.67 -1.93
C GLY A 34 -12.43 -11.16 -1.82
N PRO A 35 -13.37 -10.28 -2.24
CA PRO A 35 -13.21 -8.82 -2.11
C PRO A 35 -13.09 -8.33 -0.67
N GLY A 36 -13.77 -8.97 0.29
CA GLY A 36 -13.64 -8.66 1.71
C GLY A 36 -12.31 -9.09 2.35
N GLY A 37 -11.55 -9.96 1.68
CA GLY A 37 -10.21 -10.35 2.08
C GLY A 37 -9.88 -11.80 1.70
N THR A 38 -8.63 -12.04 1.34
CA THR A 38 -8.16 -13.38 0.98
C THR A 38 -7.50 -14.08 2.17
N GLN A 39 -7.61 -15.41 2.20
CA GLN A 39 -6.88 -16.20 3.18
C GLN A 39 -5.41 -16.29 2.77
N VAL A 40 -4.52 -16.30 3.77
CA VAL A 40 -3.07 -16.28 3.55
C VAL A 40 -2.51 -17.71 3.63
N PRO A 41 -1.69 -18.15 2.66
CA PRO A 41 -1.04 -19.45 2.75
C PRO A 41 0.09 -19.43 3.78
N ARG A 42 0.39 -20.60 4.37
CA ARG A 42 1.39 -20.79 5.43
C ARG A 42 2.77 -20.25 5.04
N ALA A 43 3.17 -20.43 3.79
CA ALA A 43 4.46 -19.97 3.28
C ALA A 43 4.64 -18.45 3.42
N VAL A 44 3.59 -17.65 3.19
CA VAL A 44 3.65 -16.19 3.34
C VAL A 44 3.83 -15.81 4.80
N GLY A 45 3.07 -16.43 5.72
CA GLY A 45 3.23 -16.21 7.15
C GLY A 45 4.65 -16.55 7.63
N ALA A 46 5.17 -17.70 7.19
CA ALA A 46 6.53 -18.13 7.53
C ALA A 46 7.61 -17.15 7.02
N ALA A 47 7.51 -16.70 5.76
CA ALA A 47 8.45 -15.73 5.20
C ALA A 47 8.43 -14.38 5.95
N MET A 48 7.23 -13.90 6.33
CA MET A 48 7.10 -12.68 7.12
C MET A 48 7.69 -12.84 8.52
N THR A 49 7.45 -13.97 9.19
CA THR A 49 8.04 -14.26 10.51
C THR A 49 9.56 -14.35 10.43
N GLU A 50 10.09 -15.04 9.41
CA GLU A 50 11.52 -15.15 9.17
C GLU A 50 12.18 -13.78 9.01
N TYR A 51 11.61 -12.92 8.16
CA TYR A 51 12.10 -11.55 7.99
C TYR A 51 12.08 -10.76 9.30
N LEU A 52 10.96 -10.79 10.02
CA LEU A 52 10.80 -9.99 11.23
C LEU A 52 11.72 -10.43 12.37
N PHE A 53 12.01 -11.72 12.50
CA PHE A 53 12.84 -12.23 13.58
C PHE A 53 14.34 -12.21 13.28
N HIS A 54 14.74 -12.30 12.00
CA HIS A 54 16.15 -12.47 11.66
C HIS A 54 16.74 -11.35 10.78
N HIS A 55 15.92 -10.61 10.03
CA HIS A 55 16.41 -9.70 8.97
C HIS A 55 15.98 -8.23 9.14
N ASN A 56 15.05 -7.94 10.06
CA ASN A 56 14.40 -6.63 10.12
C ASN A 56 15.38 -5.46 10.33
N ALA A 57 15.37 -4.53 9.37
CA ALA A 57 16.16 -3.31 9.43
C ALA A 57 15.57 -2.19 8.56
N ASN A 58 16.09 -0.97 8.75
CA ASN A 58 15.94 0.08 7.75
C ASN A 58 16.87 -0.21 6.56
N THR A 59 16.48 0.26 5.38
CA THR A 59 17.22 0.11 4.12
C THR A 59 18.44 1.03 4.02
N HIS A 60 19.33 0.75 3.07
CA HIS A 60 20.41 1.64 2.60
C HIS A 60 21.54 1.95 3.58
N TRP A 61 21.78 1.06 4.55
CA TRP A 61 22.92 1.14 5.45
C TRP A 61 23.90 -0.02 5.24
N ALA A 62 25.12 0.13 5.76
CA ALA A 62 26.20 -0.84 5.54
C ALA A 62 26.22 -2.02 6.54
N TYR A 63 25.22 -2.16 7.41
CA TYR A 63 25.16 -3.27 8.37
C TYR A 63 24.37 -4.46 7.79
N PRO A 64 24.65 -5.71 8.23
CA PRO A 64 24.18 -6.92 7.55
C PRO A 64 22.67 -6.98 7.30
N THR A 65 21.85 -6.73 8.31
CA THR A 65 20.38 -6.80 8.17
C THR A 65 19.81 -5.73 7.24
N SER A 66 20.48 -4.58 7.09
CA SER A 66 20.11 -3.56 6.10
C SER A 66 20.35 -4.05 4.67
N ILE A 67 21.51 -4.67 4.43
CA ILE A 67 21.86 -5.27 3.14
C ILE A 67 20.89 -6.41 2.79
N GLU A 68 20.55 -7.25 3.77
CA GLU A 68 19.56 -8.33 3.62
C GLU A 68 18.17 -7.79 3.30
N THR A 69 17.76 -6.70 3.96
CA THR A 69 16.48 -6.02 3.68
C THR A 69 16.46 -5.45 2.26
N ASP A 70 17.53 -4.79 1.82
CA ASP A 70 17.65 -4.25 0.46
C ASP A 70 17.57 -5.38 -0.58
N ALA A 71 18.27 -6.49 -0.35
CA ALA A 71 18.23 -7.66 -1.24
C ALA A 71 16.82 -8.28 -1.31
N ALA A 72 16.12 -8.41 -0.17
CA ALA A 72 14.76 -8.94 -0.14
C ALA A 72 13.76 -8.04 -0.90
N LEU A 73 13.93 -6.72 -0.83
CA LEU A 73 13.12 -5.77 -1.59
C LEU A 73 13.39 -5.89 -3.11
N ASP A 74 14.65 -6.04 -3.50
CA ASP A 74 15.03 -6.21 -4.91
C ASP A 74 14.49 -7.53 -5.49
N GLU A 75 14.59 -8.63 -4.72
CA GLU A 75 13.99 -9.92 -5.09
C GLU A 75 12.47 -9.80 -5.25
N ALA A 76 11.80 -9.13 -4.31
CA ALA A 76 10.36 -8.91 -4.38
C ALA A 76 9.94 -8.08 -5.62
N ARG A 77 10.72 -7.06 -6.00
CA ARG A 77 10.50 -6.31 -7.25
C ARG A 77 10.67 -7.19 -8.48
N GLY A 78 11.70 -8.05 -8.49
CA GLY A 78 11.92 -9.04 -9.53
C GLY A 78 10.72 -9.97 -9.71
N ALA A 79 10.28 -10.60 -8.62
CA ALA A 79 9.17 -11.53 -8.64
C ALA A 79 7.84 -10.87 -9.09
N LEU A 80 7.58 -9.64 -8.65
CA LEU A 80 6.40 -8.90 -9.09
C LEU A 80 6.48 -8.48 -10.55
N ALA A 81 7.65 -8.08 -11.04
CA ALA A 81 7.87 -7.76 -12.43
C ALA A 81 7.58 -8.98 -13.33
N ASP A 82 8.08 -10.16 -12.95
CA ASP A 82 7.78 -11.42 -13.64
C ASP A 82 6.28 -11.75 -13.62
N PHE A 83 5.60 -11.51 -12.48
CA PHE A 83 4.18 -11.77 -12.32
C PHE A 83 3.30 -10.89 -13.22
N VAL A 84 3.63 -9.59 -13.35
CA VAL A 84 2.84 -8.64 -14.16
C VAL A 84 3.35 -8.47 -15.59
N GLY A 85 4.49 -9.08 -15.95
CA GLY A 85 5.12 -8.95 -17.25
C GLY A 85 5.82 -7.60 -17.48
N GLY A 86 6.36 -6.98 -16.43
CA GLY A 86 7.05 -5.68 -16.47
C GLY A 86 8.54 -5.74 -16.13
N ARG A 87 9.14 -4.59 -15.82
CA ARG A 87 10.53 -4.49 -15.31
C ARG A 87 10.56 -4.18 -13.82
N PRO A 88 11.56 -4.65 -13.05
CA PRO A 88 11.67 -4.33 -11.61
C PRO A 88 11.68 -2.83 -11.31
N SER A 89 12.23 -2.02 -12.20
CA SER A 89 12.27 -0.55 -12.12
C SER A 89 10.89 0.12 -12.27
N GLU A 90 9.89 -0.60 -12.79
CA GLU A 90 8.51 -0.11 -12.97
C GLU A 90 7.59 -0.52 -11.82
N ILE A 91 8.09 -1.33 -10.88
CA ILE A 91 7.34 -1.72 -9.69
C ILE A 91 7.51 -0.64 -8.61
N ALA A 92 6.40 -0.23 -7.98
CA ALA A 92 6.41 0.67 -6.84
C ALA A 92 5.60 0.06 -5.70
N PHE A 93 6.19 0.01 -4.51
CA PHE A 93 5.50 -0.43 -3.30
C PHE A 93 4.80 0.74 -2.62
N GLY A 94 3.63 0.47 -2.04
CA GLY A 94 2.90 1.43 -1.20
C GLY A 94 1.99 0.70 -0.22
N ALA A 95 1.37 1.46 0.67
CA ALA A 95 0.59 0.89 1.77
C ALA A 95 -0.63 0.07 1.30
N ASN A 96 -1.30 0.53 0.23
CA ASN A 96 -2.47 -0.12 -0.36
C ASN A 96 -2.80 0.53 -1.73
N MET A 97 -3.74 -0.08 -2.45
CA MET A 97 -4.20 0.41 -3.76
C MET A 97 -4.75 1.83 -3.73
N THR A 98 -5.58 2.17 -2.74
CA THR A 98 -6.21 3.49 -2.64
C THR A 98 -5.17 4.60 -2.51
N THR A 99 -4.21 4.43 -1.60
CA THR A 99 -3.11 5.38 -1.40
C THR A 99 -2.25 5.51 -2.65
N LEU A 100 -1.91 4.40 -3.31
CA LEU A 100 -1.14 4.40 -4.55
C LEU A 100 -1.87 5.10 -5.70
N ALA A 101 -3.19 4.90 -5.84
CA ALA A 101 -3.99 5.58 -6.87
C ALA A 101 -4.00 7.10 -6.67
N PHE A 102 -4.12 7.57 -5.43
CA PHE A 102 -4.00 9.01 -5.14
C PHE A 102 -2.61 9.56 -5.45
N HIS A 103 -1.54 8.83 -5.12
CA HIS A 103 -0.17 9.25 -5.45
C HIS A 103 0.03 9.31 -6.97
N LEU A 104 -0.44 8.31 -7.71
CA LEU A 104 -0.37 8.28 -9.16
C LEU A 104 -1.16 9.45 -9.77
N GLY A 105 -2.41 9.66 -9.36
CA GLY A 105 -3.23 10.77 -9.85
C GLY A 105 -2.59 12.13 -9.60
N ARG A 106 -2.04 12.35 -8.40
CA ARG A 106 -1.32 13.59 -8.07
C ARG A 106 -0.05 13.76 -8.91
N ALA A 107 0.73 12.70 -9.10
CA ALA A 107 1.95 12.75 -9.90
C ALA A 107 1.64 13.05 -11.37
N LEU A 108 0.61 12.41 -11.94
CA LEU A 108 0.15 12.66 -13.31
C LEU A 108 -0.36 14.09 -13.47
N GLY A 109 -1.16 14.60 -12.53
CA GLY A 109 -1.65 15.99 -12.58
C GLY A 109 -0.56 17.06 -12.48
N LEU A 110 0.63 16.71 -11.96
CA LEU A 110 1.81 17.59 -11.96
C LEU A 110 2.68 17.43 -13.21
N ALA A 111 2.69 16.23 -13.80
CA ALA A 111 3.57 15.88 -14.91
C ALA A 111 2.92 16.07 -16.29
N VAL A 112 1.59 16.02 -16.37
CA VAL A 112 0.82 16.12 -17.60
C VAL A 112 0.02 17.42 -17.57
N ASP A 113 0.26 18.29 -18.55
CA ASP A 113 -0.60 19.44 -18.81
C ASP A 113 -1.85 18.95 -19.54
N LEU A 114 -2.90 18.66 -18.76
CA LEU A 114 -4.20 18.34 -19.29
C LEU A 114 -4.88 19.66 -19.67
N GLY A 115 -5.01 19.90 -20.97
CA GLY A 115 -5.59 21.11 -21.53
C GLY A 115 -7.08 21.22 -21.23
N THR A 116 -7.64 22.39 -21.51
CA THR A 116 -9.08 22.62 -21.38
C THR A 116 -9.82 21.80 -22.44
N GLY A 117 -10.34 20.64 -22.06
CA GLY A 117 -11.01 19.70 -22.96
C GLY A 117 -10.57 18.25 -22.79
N ASP A 118 -9.48 18.00 -22.07
CA ASP A 118 -9.02 16.63 -21.81
C ASP A 118 -9.92 15.95 -20.77
N VAL A 119 -10.32 14.71 -21.05
CA VAL A 119 -11.21 13.91 -20.21
C VAL A 119 -10.42 12.76 -19.59
N VAL A 120 -10.34 12.74 -18.26
CA VAL A 120 -9.96 11.54 -17.52
C VAL A 120 -11.22 10.74 -17.28
N ASP A 121 -11.37 9.67 -18.05
CA ASP A 121 -12.46 8.73 -17.86
C ASP A 121 -12.01 7.52 -17.04
N HIS A 122 -12.93 6.96 -16.27
CA HIS A 122 -12.75 5.71 -15.56
C HIS A 122 -13.65 4.70 -16.25
N ALA A 123 -13.10 3.59 -16.72
CA ALA A 123 -13.91 2.55 -17.34
C ALA A 123 -14.92 2.02 -16.29
N GLY A 124 -16.16 2.51 -16.37
CA GLY A 124 -17.29 2.05 -15.58
C GLY A 124 -17.61 0.60 -15.93
N ARG A 125 -18.20 -0.14 -14.98
CA ARG A 125 -18.87 -1.39 -15.33
C ARG A 125 -20.10 -0.99 -16.14
N GLY A 126 -20.02 -1.16 -17.46
CA GLY A 126 -21.07 -0.79 -18.41
C GLY A 126 -22.48 -1.11 -17.92
N GLY A 127 -23.15 -0.08 -17.43
CA GLY A 127 -24.59 0.04 -17.31
C GLY A 127 -24.99 1.24 -18.17
N GLU A 128 -26.19 1.21 -18.74
CA GLU A 128 -26.68 2.07 -19.83
C GLU A 128 -26.71 3.61 -19.54
N ASP A 129 -26.10 4.07 -18.44
CA ASP A 129 -26.04 5.46 -17.97
C ASP A 129 -24.61 6.04 -17.91
N ASP A 130 -23.64 5.50 -18.67
CA ASP A 130 -22.26 6.03 -18.79
C ASP A 130 -22.20 7.30 -19.67
N THR A 131 -22.92 8.35 -19.27
CA THR A 131 -22.66 9.70 -19.80
C THR A 131 -21.38 10.24 -19.13
N PRO A 132 -20.35 10.69 -19.89
CA PRO A 132 -19.11 11.17 -19.30
C PRO A 132 -19.37 12.38 -18.40
N ARG A 133 -19.37 12.20 -17.08
CA ARG A 133 -19.35 13.31 -16.13
C ARG A 133 -17.92 13.82 -16.03
N GLY A 134 -17.56 14.74 -16.94
CA GLY A 134 -16.25 15.37 -16.95
C GLY A 134 -15.91 15.96 -15.57
N LEU A 135 -14.80 15.51 -14.99
CA LEU A 135 -14.25 16.00 -13.71
C LEU A 135 -13.60 17.40 -13.85
N ALA A 136 -14.08 18.25 -14.76
CA ALA A 136 -13.50 19.56 -15.04
C ALA A 136 -13.77 20.61 -13.95
N GLY A 137 -14.67 20.32 -13.00
CA GLY A 137 -15.11 21.29 -11.99
C GLY A 137 -14.40 21.25 -10.63
N ALA A 138 -13.75 20.13 -10.26
CA ALA A 138 -13.41 19.89 -8.85
C ALA A 138 -12.10 20.52 -8.37
N ILE A 139 -11.21 20.97 -9.25
CA ILE A 139 -9.89 21.52 -8.86
C ILE A 139 -9.95 23.04 -8.59
N ARG A 140 -11.05 23.72 -8.92
CA ARG A 140 -11.12 25.20 -8.90
C ARG A 140 -11.74 25.84 -7.65
N GLU A 141 -12.20 25.06 -6.67
CA GLU A 141 -12.92 25.58 -5.50
C GLU A 141 -12.07 25.66 -4.21
N GLY A 142 -10.74 25.58 -4.34
CA GLY A 142 -9.80 25.68 -3.21
C GLY A 142 -9.14 27.05 -3.00
N THR A 143 -9.49 28.08 -3.78
CA THR A 143 -8.80 29.39 -3.71
C THR A 143 -9.82 30.53 -3.70
N ARG A 144 -10.46 30.74 -2.56
CA ARG A 144 -11.02 32.05 -2.19
C ARG A 144 -10.61 32.37 -0.76
N GLU A 145 -9.52 33.14 -0.65
CA GLU A 145 -9.29 34.03 0.49
C GLU A 145 -10.35 35.13 0.42
N GLU A 146 -11.26 35.16 1.39
CA GLU A 146 -12.07 36.34 1.71
C GLU A 146 -11.70 36.71 3.14
N GLY A 147 -11.07 37.87 3.28
CA GLY A 147 -10.61 38.39 4.56
C GLY A 147 -11.75 38.76 5.49
N LEU A 148 -11.52 38.58 6.79
CA LEU A 148 -12.19 39.35 7.82
C LEU A 148 -11.15 39.87 8.80
N ALA A 149 -10.91 41.17 8.69
CA ALA A 149 -10.22 41.96 9.69
C ALA A 149 -11.13 42.19 10.90
N GLY A 150 -10.54 42.02 12.10
CA GLY A 150 -10.90 42.82 13.27
C GLY A 150 -11.64 42.10 14.39
N ALA A 151 -10.90 41.65 15.41
CA ALA A 151 -11.24 41.92 16.83
C ALA A 151 -10.11 41.47 17.78
N GLY A 152 -9.49 42.46 18.45
CA GLY A 152 -9.11 42.41 19.86
C GLY A 152 -8.09 41.37 20.35
N ALA A 153 -6.84 41.80 20.51
CA ALA A 153 -5.92 41.18 21.48
C ALA A 153 -6.42 41.44 22.92
N PRO A 154 -6.10 40.52 23.85
CA PRO A 154 -5.31 40.98 24.98
C PRO A 154 -4.05 40.13 25.20
N LYS A 155 -2.97 40.84 25.53
CA LYS A 155 -1.68 40.33 25.98
C LYS A 155 -1.86 39.60 27.31
N ASN A 156 -1.28 38.42 27.46
CA ASN A 156 -0.69 38.05 28.73
C ASN A 156 0.57 37.18 28.57
N SER A 157 1.61 37.69 29.21
CA SER A 157 2.92 37.15 29.48
C SER A 157 2.93 35.79 30.18
N GLY A 158 3.90 34.93 29.83
CA GLY A 158 4.23 33.75 30.63
C GLY A 158 5.12 32.74 29.91
N LEU A 159 6.43 33.02 29.84
CA LEU A 159 7.45 32.03 29.48
C LEU A 159 7.42 30.82 30.44
N MET A 160 7.52 29.60 29.91
CA MET A 160 8.19 28.46 30.57
C MET A 160 8.81 27.56 29.48
N PRO A 161 10.12 27.23 29.55
CA PRO A 161 10.79 26.40 28.55
C PRO A 161 10.61 24.91 28.87
N LEU A 162 10.25 24.10 27.86
CA LEU A 162 10.24 22.64 27.99
C LEU A 162 11.68 22.11 27.87
N SER A 163 12.14 21.51 28.97
CA SER A 163 13.46 20.93 29.15
C SER A 163 13.64 19.65 28.35
N ARG A 164 14.86 19.51 27.79
CA ARG A 164 15.41 18.23 27.30
C ARG A 164 15.40 17.21 28.44
N ASN A 165 14.85 16.03 28.19
CA ASN A 165 15.12 14.87 29.02
C ASN A 165 15.34 13.64 28.12
N ALA A 166 16.58 13.48 27.68
CA ALA A 166 17.08 12.22 27.14
C ALA A 166 17.27 11.27 28.33
N ARG A 167 16.48 10.20 28.41
CA ARG A 167 16.74 9.08 29.31
C ARG A 167 17.30 7.93 28.50
N SER A 168 18.51 7.56 28.89
CA SER A 168 19.24 6.36 28.53
C SER A 168 18.42 5.10 28.76
N TRP A 169 18.47 4.18 27.80
CA TRP A 169 18.09 2.79 27.99
C TRP A 169 19.37 1.98 28.18
N SER A 170 19.54 1.40 29.37
CA SER A 170 20.56 0.38 29.64
C SER A 170 19.94 -1.00 29.44
N ALA A 171 20.57 -1.83 28.62
CA ALA A 171 20.24 -3.23 28.43
C ALA A 171 20.38 -4.04 29.73
N ARG A 172 19.46 -4.98 29.92
CA ARG A 172 19.70 -6.27 30.58
C ARG A 172 19.08 -7.35 29.71
#